data_AF-A0A8J5QFM6-F1
#
_entry.id   AF-A0A8J5QFM6-F1
#
_cell.length_a   1.000
_cell.length_b   1.000
_cell.length_c   1.000
_cell.angle_alpha   90.00
_cell.angle_beta   90.00
_cell.angle_gamma   90.00
#
_symmetry.space_group_name_H-M   'P 1'
#
loop_
_entity.id
_entity.type
_entity.pdbx_description
1 polymer ?
#
loop_
_entity_poly.entity_id
_entity_poly.type
_entity_poly.pdbx_seq_one_letter_code
_entity_poly.pdbx_strand_id
1 'polypeptide(L)' 'MDAFTTDEGGDNSTIAPLSPPMDYQEQLRRQTIINSIENKDYLLVIASQQNKSVQQVIYELKLKLVTQGC' A
#
# COMPACT_ATOMS: atom_id res chain seq x y z
N MET A 1 -55.41 15.29 9.06
CA MET A 1 -54.12 14.87 9.62
C MET A 1 -53.68 13.68 8.78
N ASP A 2 -52.75 13.89 7.85
CA ASP A 2 -51.91 12.87 7.24
C ASP A 2 -50.55 13.53 6.91
N ALA A 3 -49.47 12.81 7.20
CA ALA A 3 -48.04 13.14 7.34
C ALA A 3 -47.39 13.89 6.14
N PHE A 4 -46.53 14.91 6.32
CA PHE A 4 -45.09 14.93 6.74
C PHE A 4 -44.08 14.34 5.71
N THR A 5 -43.36 15.27 5.03
CA THR A 5 -41.96 15.35 4.54
C THR A 5 -41.30 14.09 3.93
N THR A 6 -40.57 14.11 2.80
CA THR A 6 -39.23 14.73 2.64
C THR A 6 -38.80 14.75 1.17
N ASP A 7 -38.26 15.90 0.74
CA ASP A 7 -37.28 16.07 -0.35
C ASP A 7 -36.05 15.19 -0.09
N GLU A 8 -35.42 14.58 -1.10
CA GLU A 8 -33.96 14.41 -1.16
C GLU A 8 -33.52 14.13 -2.61
N GLY A 9 -32.68 15.04 -3.12
CA GLY A 9 -31.97 14.90 -4.37
C GLY A 9 -31.05 13.68 -4.36
N GLY A 10 -31.23 12.80 -5.34
CA GLY A 10 -30.33 11.70 -5.59
C GLY A 10 -29.06 12.19 -6.27
N ASP A 11 -28.07 12.58 -5.47
CA ASP A 11 -26.70 12.78 -5.92
C ASP A 11 -26.22 11.48 -6.58
N ASN A 12 -26.08 11.50 -7.91
CA ASN A 12 -25.33 10.49 -8.66
C ASN A 12 -23.85 10.64 -8.32
N SER A 13 -23.48 10.23 -7.11
CA SER A 13 -22.10 9.90 -6.80
C SER A 13 -21.86 8.55 -7.44
N THR A 14 -21.33 8.61 -8.67
CA THR A 14 -20.69 7.47 -9.31
C THR A 14 -19.58 7.02 -8.37
N ILE A 15 -19.88 6.05 -7.50
CA ILE A 15 -18.89 5.43 -6.63
C ILE A 15 -17.94 4.71 -7.58
N ALA A 16 -16.79 5.33 -7.85
CA ALA A 16 -15.71 4.71 -8.57
C ALA A 16 -15.49 3.32 -7.97
N PRO A 17 -15.39 2.25 -8.78
CA PRO A 17 -15.28 0.91 -8.23
C PRO A 17 -14.03 0.89 -7.36
N LEU A 18 -14.25 0.75 -6.04
CA LEU A 18 -13.22 0.47 -5.07
C LEU A 18 -12.41 -0.68 -5.67
N SER A 19 -11.12 -0.44 -5.89
CA SER A 19 -10.20 -1.43 -6.44
C SER A 19 -10.48 -2.78 -5.80
N PRO A 20 -10.47 -3.89 -6.57
CA PRO A 20 -10.73 -5.21 -6.02
C PRO A 20 -9.90 -5.41 -4.76
N PRO A 21 -10.44 -6.04 -3.70
CA PRO A 21 -9.74 -6.22 -2.45
C PRO A 21 -8.37 -6.81 -2.74
N MET A 22 -7.33 -6.05 -2.37
CA MET A 22 -5.94 -6.45 -2.58
C MET A 22 -5.75 -7.84 -1.96
N ASP A 23 -5.16 -8.76 -2.72
CA ASP A 23 -4.94 -10.12 -2.23
C ASP A 23 -4.20 -10.10 -0.89
N TYR A 24 -4.62 -10.94 0.07
CA TYR A 24 -4.06 -10.92 1.42
C TYR A 24 -2.55 -11.21 1.43
N GLN A 25 -2.07 -12.07 0.53
CA GLN A 25 -0.64 -12.32 0.41
C GLN A 25 0.09 -11.09 -0.09
N GLU A 26 -0.50 -10.37 -1.05
CA GLU A 26 0.05 -9.09 -1.53
C GLU A 26 0.06 -8.01 -0.43
N GLN A 27 -0.98 -7.95 0.41
CA GLN A 27 -1.01 -7.06 1.58
C GLN A 27 0.14 -7.37 2.55
N LEU A 28 0.31 -8.64 2.92
CA LEU A 28 1.39 -9.09 3.81
C LEU A 28 2.77 -8.81 3.21
N ARG A 29 2.94 -9.05 1.90
CA ARG A 29 4.18 -8.79 1.19
C ARG A 29 4.55 -7.31 1.24
N ARG A 30 3.60 -6.42 0.95
CA ARG A 30 3.79 -4.96 1.03
C ARG A 30 4.15 -4.52 2.44
N GLN A 31 3.43 -5.00 3.45
CA GLN A 31 3.72 -4.67 4.85
C GLN A 31 5.13 -5.09 5.26
N THR A 32 5.54 -6.29 4.86
CA THR A 32 6.90 -6.81 5.15
C THR A 32 7.97 -5.91 4.53
N ILE A 33 7.76 -5.46 3.29
CA ILE A 33 8.70 -4.59 2.59
C ILE A 33 8.75 -3.21 3.26
N ILE A 34 7.61 -2.62 3.63
CA ILE A 34 7.54 -1.34 4.33
C ILE A 34 8.28 -1.43 5.67
N ASN A 35 8.00 -2.46 6.47
CA ASN A 35 8.69 -2.70 7.74
C ASN A 35 10.21 -2.84 7.54
N SER A 36 10.64 -3.48 6.45
CA SER A 36 12.05 -3.63 6.10
C SER A 36 12.72 -2.30 5.73
N ILE A 37 11.99 -1.37 5.10
CA ILE A 37 12.49 -0.03 4.76
C ILE A 37 12.62 0.85 6.01
N GLU A 38 11.73 0.70 6.98
CA GLU A 38 11.73 1.48 8.23
C GLU A 38 12.78 0.98 9.24
N ASN A 39 13.18 -0.29 9.14
CA ASN A 39 14.16 -0.89 10.03
C ASN A 39 15.61 -0.56 9.60
N LYS A 40 16.22 0.42 10.29
CA LYS A 40 17.59 0.88 10.02
C LYS A 40 18.65 -0.21 10.21
N ASP A 41 18.52 -1.04 11.24
CA ASP A 41 19.49 -2.11 11.52
C ASP A 41 19.47 -3.16 10.42
N TYR A 42 18.26 -3.55 9.97
CA TYR A 42 18.07 -4.41 8.82
C TYR A 42 18.74 -3.84 7.56
N LEU A 43 18.52 -2.56 7.27
CA LEU A 43 19.14 -1.90 6.12
C LEU A 43 20.66 -1.89 6.19
N LEU A 44 21.24 -1.65 7.37
CA LEU A 44 22.70 -1.67 7.58
C LEU A 44 23.29 -3.06 7.38
N VAL A 45 22.64 -4.09 7.95
CA VAL A 45 23.07 -5.49 7.81
C VAL A 45 23.04 -5.91 6.34
N ILE A 46 21.94 -5.63 5.63
CA ILE A 46 21.79 -6.02 4.23
C ILE A 46 22.73 -5.23 3.32
N ALA A 47 22.90 -3.93 3.55
CA ALA A 47 23.84 -3.10 2.80
C ALA A 47 25.28 -3.62 2.93
N SER A 48 25.68 -3.99 4.15
CA SER A 48 26.98 -4.60 4.42
C SER A 48 27.14 -5.95 3.72
N GLN A 49 26.14 -6.84 3.80
CA GLN A 49 26.18 -8.15 3.15
C GLN A 49 26.24 -8.07 1.62
N GLN A 50 25.53 -7.10 1.03
CA GLN A 50 25.44 -6.94 -0.42
C GLN A 50 26.55 -6.05 -1.01
N ASN A 51 27.40 -5.46 -0.17
CA ASN A 51 28.39 -4.45 -0.58
C ASN A 51 27.75 -3.29 -1.38
N LYS A 52 26.61 -2.80 -0.89
CA LYS A 52 25.81 -1.71 -1.49
C LYS A 52 25.62 -0.57 -0.49
N SER A 53 25.25 0.60 -0.98
CA SER A 53 24.80 1.67 -0.09
C SER A 53 23.41 1.37 0.45
N VAL A 54 23.10 1.91 1.64
CA VAL A 54 21.76 1.83 2.24
C VAL A 54 20.69 2.40 1.27
N GLN A 55 21.03 3.45 0.52
CA GLN A 55 20.13 4.06 -0.47
C GLN A 55 19.81 3.09 -1.62
N GLN A 56 20.78 2.30 -2.08
CA GLN A 56 20.56 1.28 -3.10
C GLN A 56 19.64 0.16 -2.58
N VAL A 57 19.83 -0.29 -1.33
CA VAL A 57 18.94 -1.29 -0.70
C VAL A 57 17.51 -0.76 -0.57
N ILE A 58 17.34 0.49 -0.13
CA ILE A 58 16.01 1.14 -0.05
C ILE A 58 15.36 1.21 -1.43
N TYR A 59 16.12 1.60 -2.46
CA TYR A 59 15.60 1.67 -3.83
C TYR A 59 15.11 0.30 -4.32
N GLU A 60 15.88 -0.76 -4.09
CA GLU A 60 15.49 -2.13 -4.46
C GLU A 60 14.23 -2.61 -3.72
N LEU A 61 14.11 -2.29 -2.43
CA LEU A 61 12.90 -2.61 -1.65
C LEU A 61 11.68 -1.86 -2.18
N LYS A 62 11.83 -0.57 -2.51
CA LYS A 62 10.77 0.23 -3.16
C LYS A 62 10.41 -0.33 -4.53
N LEU A 63 11.39 -0.77 -5.31
CA LEU A 63 11.13 -1.39 -6.60
C LEU A 63 10.30 -2.67 -6.43
N LYS A 64 10.69 -3.56 -5.52
CA LYS A 64 9.90 -4.76 -5.17
C LYS A 64 8.48 -4.43 -4.72
N LEU A 65 8.29 -3.32 -4.02
CA LEU A 65 6.96 -2.88 -3.60
C LEU A 65 6.04 -2.58 -4.80
N VAL A 66 6.59 -1.98 -5.86
CA VAL A 66 5.83 -1.53 -7.05
C VAL A 66 5.70 -2.61 -8.12
N THR A 67 6.71 -3.48 -8.31
CA THR A 67 6.78 -4.36 -9.49
C THR A 67 6.20 -5.77 -9.31
N GLN A 68 5.94 -6.23 -8.09
CA GLN A 68 5.50 -7.61 -7.82
C GLN A 68 4.01 -7.75 -7.46
N GLY A 69 3.19 -6.75 -7.79
CA GLY A 69 1.76 -6.70 -7.44
C GLY A 69 0.79 -6.63 -8.62
N CYS A 70 1.18 -7.13 -9.80
CA CYS A 70 0.34 -7.24 -10.99
C CYS A 70 0.32 -8.68 -11.50
#